data_AF-A0A183HCD7-F1
#
_entry.id   AF-A0A183HCD7-F1
#
_cell.length_a   1.000
_cell.length_b   1.000
_cell.length_c   1.000
_cell.angle_alpha   90.00
_cell.angle_beta   90.00
_cell.angle_gamma   90.00
#
_symmetry.space_group_name_H-M   'P 1'
#
loop_
_entity.id
_entity.type
_entity.pdbx_description
1 polymer ?
#
loop_
_entity_poly.entity_id
_entity_poly.type
_entity_poly.pdbx_seq_one_letter_code
_entity_poly.pdbx_strand_id
1 'polypeptide(L)'
;MAYILLGDAYMNIQEPARAIEVYETALKSNPKDDILAEKIGQAYVQCHFYAKAINYYEAALKTGRKPVMRMRLAELLFQLEYYEKCEKVLRQALDEDPNPVDIARMSDHVSYWSLLSKLHFEKGNWKEASTALERAREIQLSIVAKPGEVANLVDEKKLAAKISCQLAELHWSRRDANKAIDLYQEAIFLNNTDIKARISTKNGNN
;
A
#
# COMPACT_ATOMS: atom_id res chain seq x y z
N MET A 1 -8.72 -1.60 23.31
CA MET A 1 -8.91 -0.16 22.98
C MET A 1 -8.22 0.79 23.96
N ALA A 2 -8.46 0.69 25.28
CA ALA A 2 -7.82 1.59 26.26
C ALA A 2 -6.27 1.61 26.21
N TYR A 3 -5.64 0.45 26.07
CA TYR A 3 -4.18 0.36 25.92
C TYR A 3 -3.65 0.96 24.61
N ILE A 4 -4.41 0.88 23.51
CA ILE A 4 -4.02 1.52 22.24
C ILE A 4 -4.01 3.04 22.42
N LEU A 5 -5.07 3.60 23.03
CA LEU A 5 -5.15 5.04 23.30
C LEU A 5 -4.04 5.52 24.22
N LEU A 6 -3.71 4.73 25.26
CA LEU A 6 -2.62 5.06 26.17
C LEU A 6 -1.24 4.99 25.47
N GLY A 7 -1.00 3.96 24.67
CA GLY A 7 0.23 3.86 23.90
C GLY A 7 0.35 4.98 22.85
N ASP A 8 -0.75 5.33 22.18
CA ASP A 8 -0.79 6.44 21.22
C ASP A 8 -0.54 7.78 21.93
N ALA A 9 -1.05 7.96 23.16
CA ALA A 9 -0.75 9.13 23.98
C ALA A 9 0.74 9.21 24.33
N TYR A 10 1.38 8.09 24.69
CA TYR A 10 2.83 8.03 24.92
C TYR A 10 3.63 8.34 23.64
N MET A 11 3.20 7.86 22.47
CA MET A 11 3.81 8.21 21.20
C MET A 11 3.71 9.72 20.92
N ASN A 12 2.57 10.34 21.20
CA ASN A 12 2.36 11.77 20.99
C ASN A 12 3.23 12.66 21.87
N ILE A 13 3.53 12.23 23.10
CA ILE A 13 4.46 12.95 23.99
C ILE A 13 5.93 12.53 23.78
N GLN A 14 6.23 11.81 22.70
CA GLN A 14 7.58 11.35 22.34
C GLN A 14 8.23 10.47 23.42
N GLU A 15 7.42 9.66 24.12
CA GLU A 15 7.87 8.63 25.06
C GLU A 15 7.64 7.21 24.49
N PRO A 16 8.30 6.83 23.40
CA PRO A 16 7.93 5.63 22.68
C PRO A 16 8.36 4.33 23.37
N ALA A 17 9.34 4.37 24.28
CA ALA A 17 9.67 3.22 25.11
C ALA A 17 8.48 2.80 25.99
N ARG A 18 7.79 3.76 26.61
CA ARG A 18 6.57 3.51 27.40
C ARG A 18 5.41 3.10 26.49
N ALA A 19 5.28 3.70 25.31
CA ALA A 19 4.28 3.27 24.34
C ALA A 19 4.44 1.78 23.97
N ILE A 20 5.69 1.35 23.69
CA ILE A 20 6.00 -0.05 23.37
C ILE A 20 5.64 -0.97 24.55
N GLU A 21 6.00 -0.63 25.79
CA GLU A 21 5.63 -1.42 26.97
C GLU A 21 4.10 -1.58 27.12
N VAL A 22 3.36 -0.48 26.91
CA VAL A 22 1.89 -0.47 26.95
C VAL A 22 1.29 -1.31 25.82
N TYR A 23 1.85 -1.24 24.62
CA TYR A 23 1.40 -2.05 23.51
C TYR A 23 1.73 -3.53 23.70
N GLU A 24 2.93 -3.87 24.17
CA GLU A 24 3.33 -5.25 24.43
C GLU A 24 2.49 -5.91 25.53
N THR A 25 2.14 -5.17 26.58
CA THR A 25 1.22 -5.66 27.63
C THR A 25 -0.18 -5.94 27.08
N ALA A 26 -0.67 -5.08 26.18
CA ALA A 26 -1.92 -5.35 25.48
C ALA A 26 -1.81 -6.56 24.54
N LEU A 27 -0.67 -6.76 23.87
CA LEU A 27 -0.48 -7.85 22.92
C LEU A 27 -0.38 -9.19 23.64
N LYS A 28 0.21 -9.23 24.84
CA LYS A 28 0.18 -10.43 25.70
C LYS A 28 -1.24 -10.88 26.02
N SER A 29 -2.17 -9.94 26.14
CA SER A 29 -3.58 -10.23 26.41
C SER A 29 -4.34 -10.66 25.15
N ASN A 30 -3.92 -10.21 23.96
CA ASN A 30 -4.45 -10.64 22.67
C ASN A 30 -3.34 -10.86 21.63
N PRO A 31 -2.68 -12.03 21.62
CA PRO A 31 -1.48 -12.27 20.81
C PRO A 31 -1.69 -12.26 19.29
N LYS A 32 -2.93 -12.18 18.81
CA LYS A 32 -3.29 -12.20 17.39
C LYS A 32 -3.78 -10.84 16.87
N ASP A 33 -3.62 -9.78 17.67
CA ASP A 33 -4.05 -8.43 17.30
C ASP A 33 -3.07 -7.77 16.32
N ASP A 34 -3.41 -7.81 15.04
CA ASP A 34 -2.58 -7.25 13.96
C ASP A 34 -2.46 -5.74 14.01
N ILE A 35 -3.47 -5.05 14.55
CA ILE A 35 -3.45 -3.59 14.71
C ILE A 35 -2.39 -3.24 15.76
N LEU A 36 -2.36 -3.99 16.85
CA LEU A 36 -1.40 -3.77 17.92
C LEU A 36 0.02 -4.13 17.51
N ALA A 37 0.19 -5.20 16.72
CA ALA A 37 1.47 -5.52 16.11
C ALA A 37 1.95 -4.39 15.19
N GLU A 38 1.05 -3.81 14.39
CA GLU A 38 1.38 -2.64 13.55
C GLU A 38 1.89 -1.46 14.39
N LYS A 39 1.17 -1.14 15.47
CA LYS A 39 1.51 -0.03 16.38
C LYS A 39 2.88 -0.19 17.01
N ILE A 40 3.24 -1.40 17.45
CA ILE A 40 4.57 -1.69 18.02
C ILE A 40 5.67 -1.50 16.97
N GLY A 41 5.48 -2.06 15.77
CA GLY A 41 6.42 -1.90 14.68
C GLY A 41 6.64 -0.44 14.29
N GLN A 42 5.55 0.32 14.16
CA GLN A 42 5.60 1.76 13.87
C GLN A 42 6.28 2.55 14.98
N ALA A 43 6.03 2.20 16.25
CA ALA A 43 6.71 2.82 17.37
C ALA A 43 8.23 2.65 17.26
N TYR A 44 8.71 1.44 16.98
CA TYR A 44 10.15 1.23 16.74
C TYR A 44 10.70 2.07 15.57
N VAL A 45 9.95 2.23 14.48
CA VAL A 45 10.36 3.08 13.34
C VAL A 45 10.45 4.55 13.74
N GLN A 46 9.45 5.08 14.43
CA GLN A 46 9.44 6.48 14.88
C GLN A 46 10.54 6.78 15.90
N CYS A 47 11.01 5.78 16.64
CA CYS A 47 12.18 5.89 17.52
C CYS A 47 13.53 5.85 16.80
N HIS A 48 13.54 5.65 15.48
CA HIS A 48 14.75 5.28 14.73
C HIS A 48 15.40 3.95 15.18
N PHE A 49 14.66 3.07 15.87
CA PHE A 49 15.10 1.72 16.22
C PHE A 49 14.87 0.75 15.06
N TYR A 50 15.43 1.07 13.90
CA TYR A 50 15.16 0.38 12.64
C TYR A 50 15.48 -1.11 12.67
N ALA A 51 16.60 -1.52 13.28
CA ALA A 51 16.95 -2.93 13.40
C ALA A 51 15.92 -3.72 14.22
N LYS A 52 15.36 -3.13 15.29
CA LYS A 52 14.30 -3.74 16.08
C LYS A 52 13.00 -3.81 15.29
N ALA A 53 12.64 -2.75 14.57
CA ALA A 53 11.47 -2.72 13.70
C ALA A 53 11.52 -3.82 12.62
N ILE A 54 12.65 -3.96 11.93
CA ILE A 54 12.85 -5.00 10.90
C ILE A 54 12.69 -6.39 11.52
N ASN A 55 13.41 -6.68 12.61
CA ASN A 55 13.31 -7.98 13.28
C ASN A 55 11.89 -8.27 13.76
N TYR A 56 11.18 -7.26 14.25
CA TYR A 56 9.80 -7.37 14.70
C TYR A 56 8.85 -7.73 13.55
N TYR A 57 8.92 -7.00 12.43
CA TYR A 57 8.09 -7.30 11.27
C TYR A 57 8.42 -8.67 10.65
N GLU A 58 9.71 -9.02 10.52
CA GLU A 58 10.14 -10.34 10.03
C GLU A 58 9.63 -11.48 10.92
N ALA A 59 9.66 -11.30 12.24
CA ALA A 59 9.09 -12.26 13.18
C ALA A 59 7.57 -12.39 13.02
N ALA A 60 6.85 -11.26 12.86
CA ALA A 60 5.41 -11.27 12.63
C ALA A 60 5.03 -12.03 11.34
N LEU A 61 5.82 -11.88 10.27
CA LEU A 61 5.59 -12.57 8.99
C LEU A 61 5.76 -14.10 9.08
N LYS A 62 6.48 -14.62 10.07
CA LYS A 62 6.58 -16.08 10.30
C LYS A 62 5.29 -16.70 10.81
N THR A 63 4.37 -15.88 11.34
CA THR A 63 3.12 -16.36 11.96
C THR A 63 1.94 -16.46 10.98
N GLY A 64 2.17 -16.21 9.69
CA GLY A 64 1.18 -16.37 8.62
C GLY A 64 1.09 -15.14 7.71
N ARG A 65 0.00 -15.07 6.92
CA ARG A 65 -0.25 -13.96 6.00
C ARG A 65 -0.56 -12.68 6.77
N LYS A 66 0.37 -11.73 6.80
CA LYS A 66 0.24 -10.42 7.44
C LYS A 66 0.56 -9.30 6.44
N PRO A 67 -0.35 -8.98 5.50
CA PRO A 67 -0.04 -8.09 4.39
C PRO A 67 0.35 -6.67 4.85
N VAL A 68 -0.29 -6.19 5.93
CA VAL A 68 0.04 -4.89 6.55
C VAL A 68 1.47 -4.91 7.08
N MET A 69 1.86 -5.91 7.87
CA MET A 69 3.25 -6.02 8.38
C MET A 69 4.26 -6.12 7.25
N ARG A 70 3.91 -6.85 6.18
CA ARG A 70 4.77 -6.98 5.00
C ARG A 70 4.98 -5.65 4.31
N MET A 71 3.89 -4.89 4.12
CA MET A 71 3.98 -3.56 3.51
C MET A 71 4.82 -2.61 4.38
N ARG A 72 4.61 -2.60 5.70
CA ARG A 72 5.42 -1.78 6.63
C ARG A 72 6.90 -2.14 6.60
N LEU A 73 7.23 -3.43 6.55
CA LEU A 73 8.61 -3.87 6.39
C LEU A 73 9.21 -3.39 5.06
N ALA A 74 8.48 -3.55 3.95
CA ALA A 74 8.94 -3.15 2.63
C ALA A 74 9.15 -1.63 2.53
N GLU A 75 8.22 -0.82 3.06
CA GLU A 75 8.34 0.65 3.16
C GLU A 75 9.59 1.05 3.93
N LEU A 76 9.81 0.43 5.09
CA LEU A 76 11.00 0.70 5.93
C LEU A 76 12.29 0.31 5.20
N LEU A 77 12.34 -0.87 4.58
CA LEU A 77 13.51 -1.32 3.83
C LEU A 77 13.80 -0.42 2.63
N PHE A 78 12.76 0.06 1.94
CA PHE A 78 12.89 1.04 0.86
C PHE A 78 13.45 2.37 1.38
N GLN A 79 12.94 2.88 2.51
CA GLN A 79 13.40 4.13 3.11
C GLN A 79 14.86 4.06 3.60
N LEU A 80 15.33 2.87 3.99
CA LEU A 80 16.72 2.61 4.39
C LEU A 80 17.63 2.24 3.21
N GLU A 81 17.12 2.35 1.97
CA GLU A 81 17.83 2.00 0.73
C GLU A 81 18.28 0.52 0.66
N TYR A 82 17.68 -0.35 1.47
CA TYR A 82 17.87 -1.81 1.41
C TYR A 82 17.02 -2.41 0.29
N TYR A 83 17.27 -1.96 -0.94
CA TYR A 83 16.44 -2.25 -2.10
C TYR A 83 16.35 -3.75 -2.42
N GLU A 84 17.45 -4.48 -2.35
CA GLU A 84 17.47 -5.93 -2.64
C GLU A 84 16.59 -6.71 -1.65
N LYS A 85 16.61 -6.31 -0.36
CA LYS A 85 15.76 -6.93 0.66
C LYS A 85 14.29 -6.53 0.46
N CYS A 86 14.02 -5.25 0.17
CA CYS A 86 12.67 -4.77 -0.11
C CYS A 86 12.04 -5.52 -1.29
N GLU A 87 12.76 -5.60 -2.41
CA GLU A 87 12.31 -6.33 -3.60
C GLU A 87 12.03 -7.81 -3.28
N LYS A 88 12.94 -8.48 -2.55
CA LYS A 88 12.74 -9.87 -2.15
C LYS A 88 11.48 -10.08 -1.32
N VAL A 89 11.22 -9.20 -0.33
CA VAL A 89 10.04 -9.28 0.54
C VAL A 89 8.73 -9.13 -0.25
N LEU A 90 8.70 -8.21 -1.22
CA LEU A 90 7.52 -7.96 -2.05
C LEU A 90 7.30 -9.09 -3.07
N ARG A 91 8.36 -9.51 -3.78
CA ARG A 91 8.29 -10.60 -4.75
C ARG A 91 7.85 -11.92 -4.12
N GLN A 92 8.37 -12.25 -2.94
CA GLN A 92 7.95 -13.46 -2.24
C GLN A 92 6.43 -13.50 -2.03
N ALA A 93 5.80 -12.38 -1.67
CA ALA A 93 4.34 -12.35 -1.49
C ALA A 93 3.56 -12.48 -2.79
N LEU A 94 4.08 -11.89 -3.86
CA LEU A 94 3.50 -11.98 -5.20
C LEU A 94 3.62 -13.41 -5.76
N ASP A 95 4.72 -14.11 -5.45
CA ASP A 95 4.95 -15.50 -5.84
C ASP A 95 4.12 -16.49 -5.00
N GLU A 96 3.87 -16.18 -3.72
CA GLU A 96 3.00 -16.95 -2.82
C GLU A 96 1.52 -16.92 -3.26
N ASP A 97 1.08 -15.83 -3.91
CA ASP A 97 -0.30 -15.65 -4.37
C ASP A 97 -0.37 -15.06 -5.79
N PRO A 98 0.05 -15.76 -6.85
CA PRO A 98 0.21 -15.17 -8.17
C PRO A 98 -1.07 -14.58 -8.79
N ASN A 99 -2.23 -15.09 -8.37
CA ASN A 99 -3.54 -14.75 -8.94
C ASN A 99 -4.53 -14.42 -7.81
N PRO A 100 -4.49 -13.20 -7.24
CA PRO A 100 -5.42 -12.80 -6.19
C PRO A 100 -6.84 -12.70 -6.75
N VAL A 101 -7.81 -13.33 -6.08
CA VAL A 101 -9.22 -13.34 -6.52
C VAL A 101 -10.08 -12.36 -5.74
N ASP A 102 -9.82 -12.23 -4.43
CA ASP A 102 -10.55 -11.33 -3.55
C ASP A 102 -9.97 -9.91 -3.56
N ILE A 103 -10.85 -8.93 -3.37
CA ILE A 103 -10.50 -7.50 -3.44
C ILE A 103 -9.37 -7.15 -2.47
N ALA A 104 -9.37 -7.70 -1.25
CA ALA A 104 -8.35 -7.38 -0.26
C ALA A 104 -6.95 -7.82 -0.73
N ARG A 105 -6.82 -9.03 -1.28
CA ARG A 105 -5.55 -9.49 -1.85
C ARG A 105 -5.17 -8.75 -3.11
N MET A 106 -6.14 -8.39 -3.95
CA MET A 106 -5.87 -7.54 -5.12
C MET A 106 -5.31 -6.19 -4.69
N SER A 107 -5.89 -5.55 -3.67
CA SER A 107 -5.39 -4.28 -3.11
C SER A 107 -3.99 -4.40 -2.50
N ASP A 108 -3.70 -5.52 -1.83
CA ASP A 108 -2.34 -5.82 -1.34
C ASP A 108 -1.35 -5.88 -2.51
N HIS A 109 -1.72 -6.56 -3.61
CA HIS A 109 -0.90 -6.67 -4.81
C HIS A 109 -0.67 -5.33 -5.49
N VAL A 110 -1.71 -4.48 -5.60
CA VAL A 110 -1.59 -3.13 -6.14
C VAL A 110 -0.57 -2.32 -5.34
N SER A 111 -0.58 -2.45 -4.01
CA SER A 111 0.37 -1.78 -3.12
C SER A 111 1.80 -2.29 -3.31
N TYR A 112 1.98 -3.61 -3.42
CA TYR A 112 3.30 -4.22 -3.64
C TYR A 112 3.90 -3.84 -5.00
N TRP A 113 3.11 -3.90 -6.07
CA TRP A 113 3.57 -3.52 -7.41
C TRP A 113 3.86 -2.02 -7.51
N SER A 114 3.07 -1.17 -6.84
CA SER A 114 3.31 0.27 -6.79
C SER A 114 4.63 0.60 -6.08
N LEU A 115 4.95 -0.09 -4.97
CA LEU A 115 6.22 0.08 -4.27
C LEU A 115 7.41 -0.49 -5.05
N LEU A 116 7.26 -1.66 -5.70
CA LEU A 116 8.26 -2.21 -6.61
C LEU A 116 8.54 -1.26 -7.78
N SER A 117 7.52 -0.62 -8.34
CA SER A 117 7.73 0.38 -9.38
C SER A 117 8.57 1.55 -8.88
N LYS A 118 8.27 2.07 -7.69
CA LYS A 118 9.05 3.15 -7.08
C LYS A 118 10.49 2.72 -6.84
N LEU A 119 10.70 1.51 -6.32
CA LEU A 119 12.03 0.93 -6.12
C LEU A 119 12.83 0.82 -7.42
N HIS A 120 12.24 0.29 -8.48
CA HIS A 120 12.91 0.18 -9.76
C HIS A 120 13.21 1.55 -10.39
N PHE A 121 12.33 2.52 -10.20
CA PHE A 121 12.56 3.90 -10.63
C PHE A 121 13.78 4.51 -9.93
N GLU A 122 13.90 4.40 -8.60
CA GLU A 122 15.07 4.89 -7.84
C GLU A 122 16.37 4.20 -8.28
N LYS A 123 16.31 2.92 -8.65
CA LYS A 123 17.46 2.19 -9.20
C LYS A 123 17.80 2.57 -10.65
N GLY A 124 17.01 3.42 -11.32
CA GLY A 124 17.16 3.76 -12.74
C GLY A 124 16.69 2.65 -13.70
N ASN A 125 15.99 1.64 -13.19
CA ASN A 125 15.45 0.50 -13.94
C ASN A 125 14.05 0.82 -14.46
N TRP A 126 13.99 1.74 -15.43
CA TRP A 126 12.72 2.28 -15.95
C TRP A 126 11.78 1.25 -16.54
N LYS A 127 12.31 0.22 -17.21
CA LYS A 127 11.49 -0.82 -17.86
C LYS A 127 10.74 -1.64 -16.81
N GLU A 128 11.45 -2.04 -15.76
CA GLU A 128 10.92 -2.78 -14.63
C GLU A 128 9.94 -1.91 -13.83
N ALA A 129 10.23 -0.61 -13.69
CA ALA A 129 9.30 0.34 -13.07
C ALA A 129 7.98 0.43 -13.84
N SER A 130 8.02 0.65 -15.16
CA SER A 130 6.83 0.67 -16.00
C SER A 130 6.07 -0.65 -15.96
N THR A 131 6.77 -1.78 -16.02
CA THR A 131 6.13 -3.11 -15.96
C THR A 131 5.41 -3.33 -14.64
N ALA A 132 6.02 -2.92 -13.51
CA ALA A 132 5.39 -3.03 -12.20
C ALA A 132 4.13 -2.15 -12.10
N LEU A 133 4.18 -0.90 -12.58
CA LEU A 133 3.01 -0.01 -12.62
C LEU A 133 1.92 -0.53 -13.57
N GLU A 134 2.28 -1.16 -14.69
CA GLU A 134 1.31 -1.82 -15.58
C GLU A 134 0.56 -2.93 -14.85
N ARG A 135 1.26 -3.79 -14.09
CA ARG A 135 0.61 -4.82 -13.28
C ARG A 135 -0.28 -4.24 -12.18
N ALA A 136 0.17 -3.19 -11.49
CA ALA A 136 -0.66 -2.49 -10.51
C ALA A 136 -1.94 -1.94 -11.16
N ARG A 137 -1.82 -1.32 -12.34
CA ARG A 137 -2.94 -0.75 -13.09
C ARG A 137 -3.96 -1.80 -13.50
N GLU A 138 -3.50 -2.92 -14.07
CA GLU A 138 -4.38 -4.02 -14.51
C GLU A 138 -5.22 -4.56 -13.36
N ILE A 139 -4.60 -4.82 -12.20
CA ILE A 139 -5.30 -5.31 -11.01
C ILE A 139 -6.28 -4.25 -10.51
N GLN A 140 -5.86 -2.98 -10.44
CA GLN A 140 -6.71 -1.90 -9.97
C GLN A 140 -7.94 -1.67 -10.87
N LEU A 141 -7.78 -1.76 -12.19
CA LEU A 141 -8.90 -1.69 -13.12
C LEU A 141 -9.86 -2.88 -12.97
N SER A 142 -9.33 -4.07 -12.66
CA SER A 142 -10.13 -5.25 -12.33
C SER A 142 -10.95 -5.05 -11.03
N ILE A 143 -10.39 -4.38 -10.01
CA ILE A 143 -11.14 -3.97 -8.81
C ILE A 143 -12.28 -3.01 -9.17
N VAL A 144 -11.99 -1.97 -9.96
CA VAL A 144 -13.00 -0.99 -10.41
C VAL A 144 -14.12 -1.63 -11.25
N ALA A 145 -13.82 -2.72 -11.96
CA ALA A 145 -14.80 -3.49 -12.73
C ALA A 145 -15.77 -4.32 -11.85
N LYS A 146 -15.54 -4.38 -10.53
CA LYS A 146 -16.39 -5.11 -9.55
C LYS A 146 -17.06 -4.14 -8.56
N PRO A 147 -17.94 -3.22 -9.00
CA PRO A 147 -18.50 -2.17 -8.15
C PRO A 147 -19.34 -2.68 -6.97
N GLY A 148 -19.90 -3.89 -7.06
CA GLY A 148 -20.69 -4.51 -5.99
C GLY A 148 -19.86 -5.14 -4.87
N GLU A 149 -18.55 -5.32 -5.06
CA GLU A 149 -17.64 -5.94 -4.07
C GLU A 149 -16.78 -4.90 -3.33
N VAL A 150 -16.81 -3.63 -3.76
CA VAL A 150 -16.00 -2.55 -3.19
C VAL A 150 -16.84 -1.63 -2.31
N ALA A 151 -16.33 -1.31 -1.13
CA ALA A 151 -17.01 -0.40 -0.20
C ALA A 151 -17.05 1.05 -0.72
N ASN A 152 -15.98 1.49 -1.41
CA ASN A 152 -15.87 2.85 -1.93
C ASN A 152 -15.29 2.87 -3.34
N LEU A 153 -16.16 2.65 -4.34
CA LEU A 153 -15.79 2.68 -5.76
C LEU A 153 -15.12 4.00 -6.19
N VAL A 154 -15.48 5.12 -5.55
CA VAL A 154 -14.91 6.43 -5.89
C VAL A 154 -13.43 6.48 -5.58
N ASP A 155 -13.02 5.95 -4.44
CA ASP A 155 -11.60 5.94 -4.06
C ASP A 155 -10.79 4.93 -4.89
N GLU A 156 -11.39 3.78 -5.24
CA GLU A 156 -10.76 2.82 -6.17
C GLU A 156 -10.52 3.43 -7.56
N LYS A 157 -11.46 4.23 -8.07
CA LYS A 157 -11.30 4.95 -9.34
C LYS A 157 -10.23 6.04 -9.27
N LYS A 158 -10.16 6.79 -8.18
CA LYS A 158 -9.09 7.78 -7.97
C LYS A 158 -7.72 7.12 -7.89
N LEU A 159 -7.63 5.97 -7.23
CA LEU A 159 -6.39 5.19 -7.17
C LEU A 159 -5.99 4.68 -8.56
N ALA A 160 -6.94 4.15 -9.33
CA ALA A 160 -6.70 3.76 -10.73
C ALA A 160 -6.18 4.94 -11.55
N ALA A 161 -6.83 6.10 -11.46
CA ALA A 161 -6.41 7.31 -12.17
C ALA A 161 -5.00 7.76 -11.76
N LYS A 162 -4.67 7.69 -10.46
CA LYS A 162 -3.33 8.02 -9.95
C LYS A 162 -2.26 7.09 -10.54
N ILE A 163 -2.52 5.78 -10.55
CA ILE A 163 -1.60 4.78 -11.12
C ILE A 163 -1.40 5.03 -12.63
N SER A 164 -2.48 5.31 -13.37
CA SER A 164 -2.41 5.64 -14.80
C SER A 164 -1.59 6.92 -15.05
N CYS A 165 -1.76 7.97 -14.23
CA CYS A 165 -0.92 9.17 -14.31
C CYS A 165 0.55 8.88 -14.04
N GLN A 166 0.88 8.10 -13.00
CA GLN A 166 2.27 7.74 -12.68
C GLN A 166 2.92 6.98 -13.84
N LEU A 167 2.19 6.04 -14.45
CA LEU A 167 2.69 5.33 -15.62
C LEU A 167 2.83 6.25 -16.84
N ALA A 168 1.91 7.20 -17.03
CA ALA A 168 1.99 8.19 -18.09
C ALA A 168 3.23 9.07 -17.94
N GLU A 169 3.56 9.51 -16.72
CA GLU A 169 4.78 10.25 -16.42
C GLU A 169 6.04 9.46 -16.78
N LEU A 170 6.07 8.16 -16.49
CA LEU A 170 7.17 7.28 -16.92
C LEU A 170 7.31 7.24 -18.44
N HIS A 171 6.22 7.06 -19.19
CA HIS A 171 6.26 7.05 -20.65
C HIS A 171 6.64 8.41 -21.25
N TRP A 172 6.14 9.50 -20.66
CA TRP A 172 6.46 10.86 -21.07
C TRP A 172 7.96 11.15 -20.94
N SER A 173 8.57 10.78 -19.80
CA SER A 173 10.01 10.92 -19.57
C SER A 173 10.86 10.16 -20.60
N ARG A 174 10.29 9.11 -21.20
CA ARG A 174 10.91 8.25 -22.21
C ARG A 174 10.61 8.65 -23.65
N ARG A 175 9.95 9.81 -23.85
CA ARG A 175 9.49 10.34 -25.15
C ARG A 175 8.47 9.44 -25.86
N ASP A 176 7.79 8.56 -25.12
CA ASP A 176 6.67 7.77 -25.63
C ASP A 176 5.36 8.56 -25.37
N ALA A 177 5.24 9.71 -26.05
CA ALA A 177 4.18 10.68 -25.79
C ALA A 177 2.78 10.14 -26.08
N ASN A 178 2.65 9.24 -27.07
CA ASN A 178 1.35 8.67 -27.44
C ASN A 178 0.78 7.82 -26.30
N LYS A 179 1.57 6.89 -25.75
CA LYS A 179 1.13 6.08 -24.61
C LYS A 179 0.83 6.92 -23.38
N ALA A 180 1.63 7.96 -23.14
CA ALA A 180 1.39 8.88 -22.04
C ALA A 180 0.03 9.59 -22.19
N ILE A 181 -0.30 10.07 -23.40
CA ILE A 181 -1.59 10.72 -23.68
C ILE A 181 -2.75 9.74 -23.43
N ASP A 182 -2.66 8.50 -23.91
CA ASP A 182 -3.71 7.49 -23.73
C ASP A 182 -3.97 7.23 -22.23
N LEU A 183 -2.89 7.11 -21.44
CA LEU A 183 -2.97 6.88 -20.00
C LEU A 183 -3.53 8.10 -19.24
N TYR A 184 -3.20 9.33 -19.66
CA TYR A 184 -3.81 10.53 -19.08
C TYR A 184 -5.30 10.62 -19.41
N GLN A 185 -5.71 10.24 -20.63
CA GLN A 185 -7.12 10.19 -21.00
C GLN A 185 -7.89 9.14 -20.17
N GLU A 186 -7.29 7.98 -19.93
CA GLU A 186 -7.83 6.97 -19.03
C GLU A 186 -8.03 7.53 -17.60
N ALA A 187 -7.02 8.20 -17.05
CA ALA A 187 -7.11 8.83 -15.74
C ALA A 187 -8.24 9.89 -15.65
N ILE A 188 -8.39 10.70 -16.70
CA ILE A 188 -9.48 11.70 -16.81
C ILE A 188 -10.83 11.00 -16.86
N PHE A 189 -10.96 9.93 -17.64
CA PHE A 189 -12.21 9.17 -17.76
C PHE A 189 -12.64 8.57 -16.42
N LEU A 190 -11.70 7.94 -15.69
CA LEU A 190 -11.94 7.37 -14.37
C LEU A 190 -12.48 8.42 -13.38
N ASN A 191 -11.91 9.62 -13.38
CA ASN A 191 -12.37 10.73 -12.53
C ASN A 191 -13.69 11.39 -13.01
N ASN A 192 -13.91 11.53 -14.31
CA ASN A 192 -15.11 12.19 -14.84
C ASN A 192 -16.38 11.35 -14.69
N THR A 193 -16.26 10.02 -14.67
CA THR A 193 -17.41 9.16 -14.34
C THR A 193 -17.94 9.40 -12.91
N ASP A 194 -17.07 9.81 -11.98
CA ASP A 194 -17.46 10.16 -10.61
C ASP A 194 -18.32 11.44 -10.57
N ILE A 195 -17.94 12.48 -11.33
CA ILE A 195 -18.70 13.74 -11.40
C ILE A 195 -20.12 13.50 -11.96
N LYS A 196 -20.26 12.69 -13.02
CA LYS A 196 -21.57 12.37 -13.60
C LYS A 196 -22.46 11.54 -12.67
N ALA A 197 -21.89 10.56 -11.95
CA ALA A 197 -22.62 9.74 -10.98
C ALA A 197 -23.08 10.52 -9.73
N ARG A 198 -22.31 11.52 -9.29
CA ARG A 198 -22.67 12.41 -8.18
C ARG A 198 -23.76 13.43 -8.56
N ILE A 199 -23.86 13.80 -9.83
CA ILE A 199 -24.93 14.67 -10.34
C ILE A 199 -26.24 13.91 -10.49
N SER A 200 -26.23 12.66 -10.99
CA SER A 200 -27.45 11.86 -11.16
C SER A 200 -28.09 11.46 -9.83
N THR A 201 -27.30 11.14 -8.81
CA THR A 201 -27.80 10.82 -7.46
C THR A 201 -28.42 12.01 -6.74
N LYS A 202 -28.01 13.25 -7.06
CA LYS A 202 -28.66 14.47 -6.55
C LYS A 202 -29.97 14.81 -7.25
N ASN A 203 -30.16 14.39 -8.51
CA ASN A 203 -31.37 14.70 -9.29
C ASN A 203 -32.49 13.65 -9.16
N GLY A 204 -32.26 12.54 -8.45
CA GLY A 204 -33.25 11.46 -8.24
C GLY A 204 -34.02 11.50 -6.91
N ASN A 205 -33.77 12.50 -6.05
CA ASN A 205 -34.45 12.70 -4.77
C ASN A 205 -35.32 13.98 -4.80
N ASN A 206 -36.21 14.11 -5.79
CA ASN A 206 -37.23 15.16 -5.86
C ASN A 206 -38.57 14.58 -6.29
#